data_AF-A0A7K4F193-F1
#
_entry.id   AF-A0A7K4F193-F1
#
_cell.length_a   1.000
_cell.length_b   1.000
_cell.length_c   1.000
_cell.angle_alpha   90.00
_cell.angle_beta   90.00
_cell.angle_gamma   90.00
#
_symmetry.space_group_name_H-M   'P 1'
#
loop_
_entity.id
_entity.type
_entity.pdbx_description
1 polymer ?
#
loop_
_entity_poly.entity_id
_entity_poly.type
_entity_poly.pdbx_seq_one_letter_code
_entity_poly.pdbx_strand_id
1 'polypeptide(L)' 'MEVATSLSIFFFAALLEIGGGYLVWKWLRIDKRKIFGVIGGLILFSYGIVMTLQPAEFGKVYATYGGIFVVSSI' A
#
# COMPACT_ATOMS: atom_id res chain seq x y z
N MET A 1 -16.75 4.38 -12.64
CA MET A 1 -16.28 4.68 -11.27
C MET A 1 -15.95 6.16 -11.24
N GLU A 2 -16.43 6.89 -10.24
CA GLU A 2 -16.10 8.31 -10.14
C GLU A 2 -14.60 8.46 -9.86
N VAL A 3 -13.96 9.46 -10.49
CA VAL A 3 -12.53 9.74 -10.33
C VAL A 3 -12.15 9.90 -8.86
N ALA A 4 -13.04 10.51 -8.07
CA ALA A 4 -12.88 10.66 -6.63
C ALA A 4 -12.73 9.31 -5.91
N THR A 5 -13.54 8.31 -6.26
CA THR A 5 -13.48 6.96 -5.65
C THR A 5 -12.16 6.26 -5.96
N SER A 6 -11.69 6.32 -7.21
CA SER A 6 -10.39 5.76 -7.58
C SER A 6 -9.23 6.44 -6.86
N LEU A 7 -9.30 7.77 -6.68
CA LEU A 7 -8.29 8.53 -5.94
C LEU A 7 -8.26 8.14 -4.46
N SER A 8 -9.42 7.97 -3.84
CA SER A 8 -9.52 7.49 -2.45
C SER A 8 -8.91 6.11 -2.31
N ILE A 9 -9.19 5.17 -3.23
CA ILE A 9 -8.61 3.82 -3.19
C ILE A 9 -7.09 3.87 -3.33
N PHE A 10 -6.54 4.71 -4.22
CA PHE A 10 -5.10 4.87 -4.34
C PHE A 10 -4.46 5.45 -3.09
N PHE A 11 -5.12 6.41 -2.44
CA PHE A 11 -4.63 6.97 -1.17
C PHE A 11 -4.63 5.92 -0.04
N PHE A 12 -5.71 5.13 0.07
CA PHE A 12 -5.77 4.01 1.01
C PHE A 12 -4.70 2.95 0.71
N ALA A 13 -4.49 2.62 -0.57
CA ALA A 13 -3.44 1.71 -0.99
C ALA A 13 -2.05 2.23 -0.58
N ALA A 14 -1.77 3.52 -0.78
CA ALA A 14 -0.51 4.16 -0.38
C ALA A 14 -0.27 4.08 1.14
N LEU A 15 -1.31 4.34 1.94
CA LEU A 15 -1.21 4.21 3.40
C LEU A 15 -0.91 2.77 3.84
N LEU A 16 -1.56 1.79 3.22
CA LEU A 16 -1.33 0.37 3.52
C LEU A 16 0.07 -0.05 3.09
N GLU A 17 0.53 0.33 1.90
CA GLU A 17 1.86 -0.06 1.42
C GLU A 17 2.98 0.57 2.26
N ILE A 18 2.94 1.89 2.47
CA ILE A 18 3.96 2.62 3.25
C ILE A 18 3.91 2.17 4.71
N GLY A 19 2.72 2.08 5.30
CA GLY A 19 2.53 1.66 6.68
C GLY A 19 2.95 0.20 6.93
N GLY A 20 2.55 -0.70 6.04
CA GLY A 20 2.91 -2.12 6.08
C GLY A 20 4.42 -2.33 5.90
N GLY A 21 5.02 -1.67 4.90
CA GLY A 21 6.45 -1.67 4.66
C GLY A 21 7.25 -1.13 5.85
N TYR A 22 6.79 -0.04 6.48
CA TYR A 22 7.43 0.52 7.67
C TYR A 22 7.35 -0.42 8.88
N LEU A 23 6.24 -1.13 9.08
CA LEU A 23 6.10 -2.12 10.16
C LEU A 23 7.03 -3.33 9.95
N VAL A 24 7.15 -3.80 8.71
CA VAL A 24 8.14 -4.84 8.35
C VAL A 24 9.56 -4.34 8.55
N TRP A 25 9.86 -3.09 8.16
CA TRP A 25 11.15 -2.46 8.41
C TRP A 25 11.48 -2.41 9.91
N LYS A 26 10.54 -1.98 10.76
CA LYS A 26 10.72 -1.99 12.22
C LYS A 26 11.02 -3.39 12.76
N TRP A 27 10.33 -4.41 12.24
CA TRP A 27 10.54 -5.79 12.66
C TRP A 27 11.96 -6.27 12.32
N LEU A 28 12.41 -6.06 11.07
CA LEU A 28 13.71 -6.57 10.61
C LEU A 28 14.90 -5.73 11.06
N ARG A 29 14.76 -4.41 11.21
CA ARG A 29 15.88 -3.48 11.43
C ARG A 29 16.02 -3.01 12.87
N ILE A 30 14.95 -3.05 13.67
CA ILE A 30 14.92 -2.49 15.03
C ILE A 30 14.66 -3.60 16.07
N ASP A 31 14.74 -4.88 15.68
CA ASP A 31 14.49 -6.07 16.52
C ASP A 31 13.20 -5.95 17.35
N LYS A 32 12.16 -5.32 16.76
CA LYS A 32 10.86 -5.17 17.40
C LYS A 32 10.13 -6.52 17.35
N ARG A 33 9.22 -6.76 18.31
CA ARG A 33 8.39 -7.98 18.43
C ARG A 33 7.93 -8.52 17.08
N LYS A 34 7.99 -9.86 16.88
CA LYS A 34 7.51 -10.57 15.67
C LYS A 34 6.10 -10.17 15.20
N ILE A 35 5.26 -9.72 16.15
CA ILE A 35 3.93 -9.14 15.89
C ILE A 35 3.96 -8.01 14.86
N PHE A 36 4.97 -7.14 14.86
CA PHE A 36 5.08 -6.06 13.88
C PHE A 36 5.31 -6.58 12.45
N GLY A 37 6.07 -7.67 12.30
CA GLY A 37 6.28 -8.32 11.01
C GLY A 37 4.99 -8.97 10.48
N VAL A 38 4.25 -9.68 11.35
CA VAL A 38 2.97 -10.32 10.99
C VAL A 38 1.93 -9.27 10.60
N ILE A 39 1.79 -8.21 11.40
CA ILE A 39 0.85 -7.11 11.11
C ILE A 39 1.28 -6.37 9.83
N GLY A 40 2.57 -6.06 9.68
CA GLY A 40 3.08 -5.41 8.47
C GLY A 40 2.84 -6.24 7.21
N GLY A 41 3.06 -7.56 7.28
CA GLY A 41 2.77 -8.49 6.19
C GLY A 41 1.29 -8.58 5.85
N LEU A 42 0.40 -8.64 6.85
CA LEU A 42 -1.06 -8.63 6.63
C LEU A 42 -1.53 -7.33 5.97
N ILE A 43 -0.96 -6.19 6.37
CA ILE A 43 -1.26 -4.89 5.78
C ILE A 43 -0.80 -4.84 4.31
N LEU A 44 0.41 -5.33 4.02
CA LEU A 44 0.91 -5.42 2.64
C LEU A 44 0.07 -6.35 1.77
N PHE A 45 -0.40 -7.47 2.33
CA PHE A 45 -1.32 -8.37 1.63
C PHE A 45 -2.66 -7.67 1.32
N SER A 46 -3.17 -6.90 2.29
CA SER A 46 -4.41 -6.13 2.14
C SER A 46 -4.28 -5.03 1.09
N TYR A 47 -3.11 -4.38 0.98
CA TYR A 47 -2.79 -3.44 -0.10
C TYR A 47 -2.99 -4.08 -1.48
N GLY A 48 -2.48 -5.30 -1.69
CA GLY A 48 -2.67 -6.02 -2.95
C GLY A 48 -4.13 -6.23 -3.30
N ILE A 49 -4.96 -6.59 -2.30
CA ILE A 49 -6.42 -6.73 -2.48
C ILE A 49 -7.06 -5.39 -2.87
N VAL A 50 -6.72 -4.31 -2.15
CA VAL A 50 -7.26 -2.96 -2.43
C VAL A 50 -6.91 -2.51 -3.85
N MET A 51 -5.71 -2.84 -4.34
CA MET A 51 -5.29 -2.53 -5.71
C MET A 51 -6.14 -3.25 -6.77
N THR A 52 -6.65 -4.45 -6.50
CA THR A 52 -7.52 -5.18 -7.43
C THR A 52 -8.91 -4.56 -7.59
N LEU A 53 -9.31 -3.65 -6.70
CA LEU A 53 -10.59 -2.95 -6.77
C LEU A 53 -10.60 -1.83 -7.82
N GLN A 54 -9.44 -1.50 -8.41
CA GLN A 54 -9.37 -0.50 -9.47
C GLN A 54 -9.90 -1.06 -10.81
N PRO A 55 -10.79 -0.34 -11.52
CA PRO A 55 -11.46 -0.82 -12.72
C PRO A 55 -10.60 -0.61 -13.98
N ALA A 56 -9.32 -0.99 -13.93
CA ALA A 56 -8.38 -0.85 -15.04
C ALA A 56 -7.34 -1.98 -15.04
N GLU A 57 -6.62 -2.13 -16.16
CA GLU A 57 -5.57 -3.14 -16.27
C GLU A 57 -4.47 -2.93 -15.24
N PHE A 58 -3.97 -4.03 -14.68
CA PHE A 58 -2.94 -4.04 -13.65
C PHE A 58 -1.76 -3.11 -13.98
N GLY A 59 -1.21 -3.19 -15.19
CA GLY A 59 -0.06 -2.36 -15.59
C GLY A 59 -0.34 -0.86 -15.58
N LYS A 60 -1.55 -0.44 -15.96
CA LYS A 60 -1.95 0.98 -15.94
C LYS A 60 -2.16 1.46 -14.51
N VAL A 61 -2.87 0.66 -13.71
CA VAL A 61 -3.10 0.95 -12.28
C VAL A 61 -1.78 1.08 -11.54
N TYR A 62 -0.84 0.14 -11.74
CA TYR A 62 0.47 0.15 -11.08
C TYR A 62 1.34 1.34 -11.52
N ALA A 63 1.34 1.67 -12.81
CA ALA A 63 2.08 2.82 -13.32
C ALA A 63 1.55 4.15 -12.77
N THR A 64 0.23 4.35 -12.73
CA THR A 64 -0.40 5.53 -12.15
C THR A 64 -0.18 5.59 -10.64
N TYR A 65 -0.34 4.45 -9.96
CA TYR A 65 -0.12 4.34 -8.53
C TYR A 65 1.33 4.66 -8.14
N GLY A 66 2.32 4.24 -8.92
CA GLY A 66 3.73 4.58 -8.68
C GLY A 66 3.97 6.09 -8.56
N GLY A 67 3.27 6.90 -9.36
CA GLY A 67 3.32 8.36 -9.23
C GLY A 67 2.70 8.88 -7.92
N ILE A 68 1.55 8.33 -7.53
CA ILE A 68 0.87 8.67 -6.26
C ILE A 68 1.71 8.24 -5.06
N PHE A 69 2.37 7.08 -5.15
CA PHE A 69 3.27 6.57 -4.13
C PHE A 69 4.43 7.52 -3.87
N VAL A 70 5.07 8.04 -4.93
CA VAL A 70 6.17 9.02 -4.79
C VAL A 70 5.69 10.27 -4.07
N VAL A 71 4.56 10.85 -4.48
CA VAL A 71 4.00 12.04 -3.83
C VAL A 71 3.62 11.78 -2.37
N SER A 72 3.11 10.58 -2.08
CA SER A 72 2.72 10.17 -0.73
C SER A 72 3.90 9.79 0.17
N SER A 73 5.08 9.57 -0.41
CA SER A 73 6.31 9.16 0.28
C SER A 73 7.27 10.33 0.56
N ILE A 74 6.94 11.54 0.10
CA ILE A 74 7.64 12.81 0.41
C ILE A 74 7.10 13.34 1.75
#